data_AF-A0A4U6SQT2-F1
#
_entry.id   AF-A0A4U6SQT2-F1
#
_cell.length_a   1.000
_cell.length_b   1.000
_cell.length_c   1.000
_cell.angle_alpha   90.00
_cell.angle_beta   90.00
_cell.angle_gamma   90.00
#
_symmetry.space_group_name_H-M   'P 1'
#
loop_
_entity.id
_entity.type
_entity.pdbx_description
1 polymer ?
#
loop_
_entity_poly.entity_id
_entity_poly.type
_entity_poly.pdbx_seq_one_letter_code
_entity_poly.pdbx_strand_id
1 'polypeptide(L)'
;MALKGRGRRCWSRPHGRQRLHRLDARPPPPRPRLQRPRRRPQPRSERNNAMVVCFGCGGYQVRRWRADDKAETDHLLALAAGAGEGRLSIFRCDLFDGAALLDAARGCPGVFHLASPCIIDAVSDPQKQLMVPAVEGTLNVLRAAKEAGGVRRVVVTSSISAIVPSPGWPAGEVRDERCWTDVDYCEENGVPQG
;
A
#
# COMPACT_ATOMS: atom_id res chain seq x y z
N MET A 1 -9.51 -15.46 54.96
CA MET A 1 -8.11 -15.03 54.91
C MET A 1 -7.99 -14.02 53.77
N ALA A 2 -7.89 -12.73 54.07
CA ALA A 2 -7.92 -11.64 53.08
C ALA A 2 -6.67 -10.76 53.28
N LEU A 3 -5.90 -10.55 52.21
CA LEU A 3 -4.74 -9.65 52.24
C LEU A 3 -5.08 -8.32 51.55
N LYS A 4 -5.16 -7.28 52.38
CA LYS A 4 -5.13 -5.84 52.04
C LYS A 4 -3.68 -5.41 51.81
N GLY A 5 -3.46 -4.34 51.02
CA GLY A 5 -2.26 -3.51 51.18
C GLY A 5 -1.91 -2.57 50.04
N ARG A 6 -2.39 -1.32 50.10
CA ARG A 6 -1.87 -0.14 49.35
C ARG A 6 -0.66 0.44 50.11
N GLY A 7 0.21 1.20 49.44
CA GLY A 7 0.99 2.24 50.14
C GLY A 7 2.30 2.69 49.50
N ARG A 8 2.36 3.99 49.16
CA ARG A 8 3.50 4.78 48.66
C ARG A 8 4.51 5.09 49.79
N ARG A 9 5.75 5.48 49.44
CA ARG A 9 6.63 6.52 50.06
C ARG A 9 7.95 6.58 49.25
N CYS A 10 8.25 7.67 48.54
CA CYS A 10 8.89 8.92 48.98
C CYS A 10 10.31 8.70 49.55
N TRP A 11 11.33 9.15 48.79
CA TRP A 11 12.68 9.43 49.28
C TRP A 11 13.05 10.86 48.87
N SER A 12 13.60 11.60 49.82
CA SER A 12 13.89 13.02 49.73
C SER A 12 15.33 13.33 50.13
N ARG A 13 15.92 14.32 49.43
CA ARG A 13 17.07 15.21 49.75
C ARG A 13 18.50 14.71 49.46
N PRO A 14 19.53 15.60 49.30
CA PRO A 14 19.56 17.05 49.50
C PRO A 14 20.15 17.92 48.36
N HIS A 15 20.06 19.25 48.57
CA HIS A 15 20.54 20.34 47.72
C HIS A 15 22.06 20.41 47.55
N GLY A 16 22.52 20.62 46.31
CA GLY A 16 23.84 21.15 45.97
C GLY A 16 23.73 22.10 44.78
N ARG A 17 23.92 23.41 45.02
CA ARG A 17 24.01 24.43 43.95
C ARG A 17 25.34 24.25 43.22
N GLN A 18 25.30 23.83 41.96
CA GLN A 18 26.44 24.00 41.04
C GLN A 18 26.10 25.12 40.04
N ARG A 19 26.94 26.16 40.04
CA ARG A 19 26.91 27.24 39.04
C ARG A 19 27.33 26.65 37.69
N LEU A 20 26.43 26.59 36.71
CA LEU A 20 26.84 26.41 35.31
C LEU A 20 27.40 27.72 34.78
N HIS A 21 28.69 27.72 34.44
CA HIS A 21 29.28 28.74 33.57
C HIS A 21 28.69 28.58 32.16
N ARG A 22 27.94 29.57 31.68
CA ARG A 22 27.56 29.69 30.26
C ARG A 22 28.83 30.01 29.47
N LEU A 23 29.34 29.02 28.74
CA LEU A 23 30.23 29.27 27.61
C LEU A 23 29.34 29.63 26.41
N ASP A 24 29.41 30.88 25.95
CA ASP A 24 28.75 31.37 24.74
C ASP A 24 29.35 30.72 23.49
N ALA A 25 28.90 29.51 23.18
CA ALA A 25 29.17 28.87 21.89
C ALA A 25 28.22 29.45 20.84
N ARG A 26 28.75 30.25 19.90
CA ARG A 26 27.97 30.71 18.73
C ARG A 26 27.54 29.48 17.90
N PRO A 27 26.28 29.42 17.42
CA PRO A 27 25.84 28.33 16.57
C PRO A 27 26.61 28.34 15.24
N PRO A 28 26.90 27.17 14.64
CA PRO A 28 27.55 27.10 13.34
C PRO A 28 26.66 27.70 12.24
N PRO A 29 27.26 28.26 11.17
CA PRO A 29 26.49 28.84 10.06
C PRO A 29 25.61 27.77 9.38
N PRO A 30 24.43 28.15 8.86
CA PRO A 30 23.56 27.21 8.17
C PRO A 30 24.26 26.66 6.92
N ARG A 31 24.21 25.33 6.74
CA ARG A 31 24.75 24.69 5.53
C ARG A 31 24.00 25.22 4.30
N PRO A 32 24.68 25.45 3.17
CA PRO A 32 24.01 25.84 1.93
C PRO A 32 22.98 24.77 1.55
N ARG A 33 21.73 25.19 1.34
CA ARG A 33 20.68 24.32 0.82
C ARG A 33 21.09 23.87 -0.57
N LEU A 34 21.50 22.61 -0.71
CA LEU A 34 21.49 21.93 -2.00
C LEU A 34 20.07 22.03 -2.54
N GLN A 35 19.86 22.91 -3.53
CA GLN A 35 18.63 22.93 -4.29
C GLN A 35 18.57 21.59 -5.02
N ARG A 36 17.83 20.63 -4.47
CA ARG A 36 17.42 19.46 -5.24
C ARG A 36 16.72 20.00 -6.47
N PRO A 37 17.07 19.56 -7.69
CA PRO A 37 16.36 19.99 -8.88
C PRO A 37 14.88 19.76 -8.63
N ARG A 38 14.08 20.82 -8.80
CA ARG A 38 12.62 20.72 -8.69
C ARG A 38 12.20 19.69 -9.73
N ARG A 39 11.90 18.46 -9.28
CA ARG A 39 11.26 17.49 -10.15
C ARG A 39 10.00 18.16 -10.67
N ARG A 40 9.82 18.19 -11.99
CA ARG A 40 8.55 18.59 -12.58
C ARG A 40 7.47 17.76 -11.87
N PRO A 41 6.41 18.36 -11.32
CA PRO A 41 5.27 17.57 -10.87
C PRO A 41 4.72 16.90 -12.13
N GLN A 42 4.96 15.60 -12.27
CA GLN A 42 4.16 14.80 -13.19
C GLN A 42 2.71 14.88 -12.69
N PRO A 43 1.72 14.94 -13.59
CA PRO A 43 0.32 14.86 -13.24
C PRO A 43 0.09 13.67 -12.30
N ARG A 44 -0.66 13.88 -11.22
CA ARG A 44 -0.96 12.80 -10.26
C ARG A 44 -1.76 11.66 -10.90
N SER A 45 -2.37 11.92 -12.07
CA SER A 45 -3.25 11.04 -12.85
C SER A 45 -2.61 9.76 -13.38
N GLU A 46 -1.28 9.62 -13.43
CA GLU A 46 -0.64 8.48 -14.12
C GLU A 46 -0.04 7.41 -13.19
N ARG A 47 -0.12 7.58 -11.86
CA ARG A 47 0.47 6.62 -10.90
C ARG A 47 -0.43 5.42 -10.62
N ASN A 48 -0.66 4.61 -11.64
CA ASN A 48 -1.25 3.28 -11.50
C ASN A 48 -0.15 2.26 -11.14
N ASN A 49 0.27 2.24 -9.87
CA ASN A 49 1.19 1.25 -9.33
C ASN A 49 0.46 -0.06 -9.07
N ALA A 50 0.22 -0.87 -10.10
CA ALA A 50 -0.37 -2.18 -9.92
C ALA A 50 0.73 -3.23 -9.71
N MET A 51 0.75 -3.85 -8.53
CA MET A 51 1.72 -4.88 -8.16
C MET A 51 1.00 -6.16 -7.73
N VAL A 52 1.41 -7.29 -8.27
CA VAL A 52 1.02 -8.62 -7.80
C VAL A 52 2.25 -9.24 -7.16
N VAL A 53 2.15 -9.71 -5.93
CA VAL A 53 3.27 -10.37 -5.25
C VAL A 53 2.93 -11.83 -5.01
N CYS A 54 3.70 -12.72 -5.62
CA CYS A 54 3.61 -14.16 -5.41
C CYS A 54 4.76 -14.63 -4.52
N PHE A 55 4.52 -15.63 -3.67
CA PHE A 55 5.47 -16.08 -2.65
C PHE A 55 5.78 -17.55 -2.93
N GLY A 56 7.05 -17.92 -3.13
CA GLY A 56 7.55 -19.25 -3.48
C GLY A 56 8.38 -19.91 -2.35
N CYS A 57 8.55 -21.24 -2.39
CA CYS A 57 9.55 -21.94 -1.57
C CYS A 57 10.97 -21.60 -2.06
N GLY A 58 11.49 -20.43 -1.68
CA GLY A 58 12.79 -19.93 -2.11
C GLY A 58 12.90 -18.41 -2.18
N GLY A 59 11.77 -17.69 -2.10
CA GLY A 59 11.74 -16.23 -2.17
C GLY A 59 10.40 -15.64 -2.59
N TYR A 60 10.41 -14.34 -2.82
CA TYR A 60 9.28 -13.54 -3.27
C TYR A 60 9.41 -13.28 -4.78
N GLN A 61 8.36 -13.55 -5.55
CA GLN A 61 8.25 -13.09 -6.93
C GLN A 61 7.31 -11.90 -6.98
N VAL A 62 7.84 -10.73 -7.24
CA VAL A 62 7.04 -9.50 -7.40
C VAL A 62 6.82 -9.27 -8.89
N ARG A 63 5.58 -9.09 -9.31
CA ARG A 63 5.23 -8.75 -10.69
C ARG A 63 4.50 -7.43 -10.75
N ARG A 64 4.86 -6.59 -11.72
CA ARG A 64 4.37 -5.21 -11.80
C ARG A 64 3.73 -4.92 -13.16
N TRP A 65 2.58 -4.27 -13.09
CA TRP A 65 1.92 -3.63 -14.22
C TRP A 65 2.64 -2.33 -14.57
N ARG A 66 3.11 -2.24 -15.82
CA ARG A 66 3.98 -1.16 -16.37
C ARG A 66 5.34 -1.08 -15.67
N ALA A 67 6.32 -1.81 -16.21
CA ALA A 67 7.71 -1.80 -15.74
C ALA A 67 8.59 -0.76 -16.46
N ASP A 68 8.00 0.06 -17.31
CA ASP A 68 8.73 0.78 -18.35
C ASP A 68 9.19 2.17 -17.88
N ASP A 69 8.60 2.68 -16.79
CA ASP A 69 9.08 3.90 -16.14
C ASP A 69 10.29 3.58 -15.26
N LYS A 70 11.47 3.87 -15.79
CA LYS A 70 12.75 3.68 -15.14
C LYS A 70 12.83 4.39 -13.77
N ALA A 71 12.18 5.54 -13.60
CA ALA A 71 12.16 6.25 -12.33
C ALA A 71 11.38 5.49 -11.24
N GLU A 72 10.37 4.72 -11.64
CA GLU A 72 9.57 3.88 -10.74
C GLU A 72 10.11 2.47 -10.57
N THR A 73 10.92 1.95 -11.49
CA THR A 73 11.39 0.54 -11.44
C THR A 73 12.84 0.36 -10.99
N ASP A 74 13.74 1.32 -11.23
CA ASP A 74 15.17 1.18 -10.91
C ASP A 74 15.43 0.82 -9.45
N HIS A 75 14.73 1.49 -8.53
CA HIS A 75 14.91 1.27 -7.10
C HIS A 75 14.41 -0.13 -6.68
N LEU A 76 13.39 -0.66 -7.33
CA LEU A 76 12.88 -2.01 -7.08
C LEU A 76 13.84 -3.06 -7.64
N LEU A 77 14.37 -2.84 -8.84
CA LEU A 77 15.39 -3.72 -9.43
C LEU A 77 16.68 -3.72 -8.60
N ALA A 78 17.08 -2.57 -8.06
CA ALA A 78 18.21 -2.48 -7.13
C ALA A 78 17.94 -3.24 -5.82
N LEU A 79 16.71 -3.20 -5.30
CA LEU A 79 16.30 -4.03 -4.15
C LEU A 79 16.35 -5.53 -4.47
N ALA A 80 15.90 -5.93 -5.67
CA ALA A 80 15.97 -7.32 -6.12
C ALA A 80 17.42 -7.81 -6.23
N ALA A 81 18.30 -7.00 -6.82
CA ALA A 81 19.73 -7.29 -6.90
C ALA A 81 20.38 -7.40 -5.51
N GLY A 82 20.02 -6.52 -4.57
CA GLY A 82 20.52 -6.55 -3.20
C GLY A 82 19.93 -7.65 -2.31
N ALA A 83 18.78 -8.21 -2.70
CA ALA A 83 18.16 -9.32 -1.98
C ALA A 83 18.93 -10.63 -2.18
N GLY A 84 19.87 -10.75 -3.12
CA GLY A 84 20.52 -12.03 -3.40
C GLY A 84 19.63 -12.98 -4.20
N GLU A 85 20.28 -13.91 -4.89
CA GLU A 85 19.64 -14.74 -5.92
C GLU A 85 18.43 -15.54 -5.41
N GLY A 86 17.37 -15.56 -6.20
CA GLY A 86 16.14 -16.31 -5.90
C GLY A 86 15.23 -15.70 -4.82
N ARG A 87 15.71 -14.75 -4.00
CA ARG A 87 14.90 -14.17 -2.91
C ARG A 87 13.90 -13.12 -3.38
N LEU A 88 14.22 -12.35 -4.42
CA LEU A 88 13.31 -11.38 -5.01
C LEU A 88 13.50 -11.35 -6.51
N SER A 89 12.43 -11.62 -7.27
CA SER A 89 12.45 -11.51 -8.73
C SER A 89 11.36 -10.55 -9.17
N ILE A 90 11.70 -9.64 -10.07
CA ILE A 90 10.77 -8.62 -10.57
C ILE A 90 10.53 -8.84 -12.05
N PHE A 91 9.26 -8.94 -12.44
CA PHE A 91 8.87 -9.11 -13.83
C PHE A 91 7.81 -8.09 -14.23
N ARG A 92 7.83 -7.70 -15.50
CA ARG A 92 6.71 -7.02 -16.13
C ARG A 92 5.54 -8.01 -16.24
N CYS A 93 4.35 -7.59 -15.87
CA CYS A 93 3.16 -8.42 -15.99
C CYS A 93 1.93 -7.56 -16.28
N ASP A 94 1.11 -8.03 -17.23
CA ASP A 94 -0.20 -7.49 -17.54
C ASP A 94 -1.28 -8.24 -16.76
N LEU A 95 -2.23 -7.51 -16.16
CA LEU A 95 -3.39 -8.12 -15.49
C LEU A 95 -4.37 -8.77 -16.48
N PHE A 96 -4.28 -8.41 -17.75
CA PHE A 96 -5.09 -8.94 -18.85
C PHE A 96 -4.34 -10.00 -19.68
N ASP A 97 -3.07 -10.25 -19.35
CA ASP A 97 -2.32 -11.38 -19.89
C ASP A 97 -2.41 -12.57 -18.93
N GLY A 98 -3.39 -13.43 -19.18
CA GLY A 98 -3.63 -14.63 -18.38
C GLY A 98 -2.43 -15.59 -18.35
N ALA A 99 -1.66 -15.68 -19.45
CA ALA A 99 -0.49 -16.55 -19.51
C ALA A 99 0.64 -16.01 -18.63
N ALA A 100 0.90 -14.70 -18.70
CA ALA A 100 1.88 -14.05 -17.82
C ALA A 100 1.51 -14.17 -16.33
N LEU A 101 0.22 -14.08 -15.99
CA LEU A 101 -0.28 -14.29 -14.63
C LEU A 101 -0.18 -15.76 -14.19
N LEU A 102 -0.49 -16.72 -15.05
CA LEU A 102 -0.36 -18.14 -14.73
C LEU A 102 1.10 -18.50 -14.45
N ASP A 103 2.01 -18.05 -15.30
CA ASP A 103 3.45 -18.22 -15.09
C ASP A 103 3.94 -17.51 -13.82
N ALA A 104 3.25 -16.46 -13.37
CA ALA A 104 3.51 -15.81 -12.08
C ALA A 104 3.07 -16.62 -10.88
N ALA A 105 1.95 -17.32 -11.01
CA ALA A 105 1.36 -18.08 -9.92
C ALA A 105 1.98 -19.47 -9.78
N ARG A 106 2.57 -20.03 -10.84
CA ARG A 106 3.24 -21.33 -10.83
C ARG A 106 4.34 -21.38 -9.76
N GLY A 107 4.35 -22.46 -8.98
CA GLY A 107 5.33 -22.66 -7.90
C GLY A 107 5.10 -21.80 -6.65
N CYS A 108 4.08 -20.95 -6.62
CA CYS A 108 3.80 -20.07 -5.49
C CYS A 108 2.69 -20.64 -4.58
N PRO A 109 2.94 -20.91 -3.29
CA PRO A 109 1.90 -21.24 -2.32
C PRO A 109 0.89 -20.11 -2.03
N GLY A 110 1.19 -18.86 -2.38
CA GLY A 110 0.30 -17.73 -2.08
C GLY A 110 0.50 -16.53 -3.02
N VAL A 111 -0.57 -15.74 -3.16
CA VAL A 111 -0.62 -14.54 -4.01
C VAL A 111 -1.21 -13.37 -3.23
N PHE A 112 -0.60 -12.19 -3.36
CA PHE A 112 -1.12 -10.91 -2.87
C PHE A 112 -1.44 -10.04 -4.07
N HIS A 113 -2.72 -9.76 -4.26
CA HIS A 113 -3.22 -8.87 -5.29
C HIS A 113 -3.33 -7.46 -4.73
N LEU A 114 -2.36 -6.60 -5.07
CA LEU A 114 -2.35 -5.18 -4.73
C LEU A 114 -2.69 -4.32 -5.95
N ALA A 115 -2.90 -4.95 -7.11
CA ALA A 115 -3.00 -4.30 -8.39
C ALA A 115 -4.44 -3.85 -8.66
N SER A 116 -4.70 -2.56 -8.48
CA SER A 116 -6.00 -1.95 -8.80
C SER A 116 -5.78 -0.61 -9.50
N PRO A 117 -6.61 -0.24 -10.50
CA PRO A 117 -6.70 1.14 -10.96
C PRO A 117 -6.98 2.06 -9.77
N CYS A 118 -6.24 3.16 -9.67
CA CYS A 118 -6.44 4.17 -8.62
C CYS A 118 -6.09 5.54 -9.19
N ILE A 119 -7.07 6.15 -9.86
CA ILE A 119 -6.94 7.50 -10.42
C ILE A 119 -7.55 8.46 -9.41
N ILE A 120 -6.73 9.39 -8.90
CA ILE A 120 -7.13 10.38 -7.89
C ILE A 120 -7.74 11.63 -8.55
N ASP A 121 -7.40 11.88 -9.81
CA ASP A 121 -7.92 13.00 -10.59
C ASP A 121 -9.29 12.65 -11.21
N ALA A 122 -9.98 13.64 -11.77
CA ALA A 122 -11.28 13.44 -12.39
C ALA A 122 -11.21 12.40 -13.53
N VAL A 123 -12.18 11.49 -13.56
CA VAL A 123 -12.29 10.41 -14.54
C VAL A 123 -13.56 10.61 -15.36
N SER A 124 -13.43 10.63 -16.68
CA SER A 124 -14.57 10.85 -17.59
C SER A 124 -15.55 9.69 -17.66
N ASP A 125 -15.06 8.46 -17.54
CA ASP A 125 -15.86 7.23 -17.52
C ASP A 125 -15.33 6.30 -16.42
N PRO A 126 -15.77 6.49 -15.15
CA PRO A 126 -15.32 5.68 -14.02
C PRO A 126 -15.62 4.19 -14.20
N GLN A 127 -16.71 3.86 -14.90
CA GLN A 127 -17.10 2.48 -15.14
C GLN A 127 -16.05 1.77 -16.00
N LYS A 128 -15.67 2.35 -17.14
CA LYS A 128 -14.68 1.74 -18.04
C LYS A 128 -13.25 1.89 -17.56
N GLN A 129 -12.92 2.99 -16.89
CA GLN A 129 -11.52 3.29 -16.52
C GLN A 129 -11.11 2.75 -15.15
N LEU A 130 -12.08 2.53 -14.24
CA LEU A 130 -11.81 2.05 -12.88
C LEU A 130 -12.51 0.72 -12.60
N MET A 131 -13.84 0.66 -12.74
CA MET A 131 -14.63 -0.49 -12.27
C MET A 131 -14.37 -1.76 -13.08
N VAL A 132 -14.56 -1.71 -14.40
CA VAL A 132 -14.34 -2.87 -15.27
C VAL A 132 -12.90 -3.40 -15.14
N PRO A 133 -11.84 -2.58 -15.21
CA PRO A 133 -10.48 -3.09 -15.09
C PRO A 133 -10.15 -3.63 -13.69
N ALA A 134 -10.70 -3.05 -12.62
CA ALA A 134 -10.51 -3.56 -11.26
C ALA A 134 -11.14 -4.94 -11.08
N VAL A 135 -12.36 -5.14 -11.58
CA VAL A 135 -13.08 -6.42 -11.52
C VAL A 135 -12.38 -7.47 -12.38
N GLU A 136 -12.15 -7.16 -13.66
CA GLU A 136 -11.54 -8.11 -14.60
C GLU A 136 -10.11 -8.48 -14.19
N GLY A 137 -9.29 -7.50 -13.80
CA GLY A 137 -7.93 -7.75 -13.33
C GLY A 137 -7.89 -8.65 -12.09
N THR A 138 -8.81 -8.43 -11.14
CA THR A 138 -8.94 -9.29 -9.95
C THR A 138 -9.36 -10.71 -10.33
N LEU A 139 -10.35 -10.86 -11.21
CA LEU A 139 -10.79 -12.17 -11.68
C LEU A 139 -9.69 -12.94 -12.41
N ASN A 140 -8.88 -12.25 -13.22
CA ASN A 140 -7.77 -12.87 -13.94
C ASN A 140 -6.69 -13.39 -12.99
N VAL A 141 -6.34 -12.63 -11.94
CA VAL A 141 -5.40 -13.09 -10.91
C VAL A 141 -5.96 -14.32 -10.17
N LEU A 142 -7.25 -14.31 -9.81
CA LEU A 142 -7.88 -15.45 -9.14
C LEU A 142 -7.93 -16.69 -10.03
N ARG A 143 -8.22 -16.54 -11.33
CA ARG A 143 -8.20 -17.62 -12.33
C ARG A 143 -6.79 -18.21 -12.46
N ALA A 144 -5.78 -17.37 -12.65
CA ALA A 144 -4.39 -17.80 -12.76
C ALA A 144 -3.90 -18.51 -11.49
N ALA A 145 -4.25 -17.99 -10.31
CA ALA A 145 -3.92 -18.62 -9.04
C ALA A 145 -4.54 -20.02 -8.91
N LYS A 146 -5.82 -20.16 -9.31
CA LYS A 146 -6.52 -21.45 -9.33
C LYS A 146 -5.88 -22.42 -10.31
N GLU A 147 -5.60 -21.98 -11.53
CA GLU A 147 -5.06 -22.81 -12.60
C GLU A 147 -3.61 -23.25 -12.34
N ALA A 148 -2.82 -22.44 -11.64
CA ALA A 148 -1.47 -22.81 -11.23
C ALA A 148 -1.41 -24.05 -10.32
N GLY A 149 -2.52 -24.43 -9.67
CA GLY A 149 -2.65 -25.66 -8.87
C GLY A 149 -1.88 -25.68 -7.53
N GLY A 150 -0.88 -24.82 -7.36
CA GLY A 150 -0.06 -24.73 -6.14
C GLY A 150 -0.45 -23.63 -5.16
N VAL A 151 -1.31 -22.68 -5.57
CA VAL A 151 -1.70 -21.54 -4.73
C VAL A 151 -2.73 -21.98 -3.69
N ARG A 152 -2.40 -21.77 -2.40
CA ARG A 152 -3.28 -22.13 -1.27
C ARG A 152 -4.09 -20.96 -0.74
N ARG A 153 -3.59 -19.73 -0.90
CA ARG A 153 -4.28 -18.51 -0.44
C ARG A 153 -4.02 -17.35 -1.41
N VAL A 154 -5.07 -16.58 -1.64
CA VAL A 154 -4.99 -15.29 -2.31
C VAL A 154 -5.46 -14.21 -1.33
N VAL A 155 -4.67 -13.15 -1.17
CA VAL A 155 -5.01 -11.96 -0.39
C VAL A 155 -5.28 -10.83 -1.37
N VAL A 156 -6.48 -10.28 -1.36
CA VAL A 156 -6.85 -9.13 -2.17
C VAL A 156 -6.84 -7.87 -1.31
N THR A 157 -6.15 -6.84 -1.78
CA THR A 157 -6.12 -5.55 -1.09
C THR A 157 -7.32 -4.72 -1.53
N SER A 158 -8.32 -4.65 -0.66
CA SER A 158 -9.49 -3.80 -0.84
C SER A 158 -9.24 -2.39 -0.27
N SER A 159 -10.26 -1.55 -0.27
CA SER A 159 -10.26 -0.19 0.28
C SER A 159 -11.48 0.03 1.17
N ILE A 160 -11.41 1.04 2.04
CA ILE A 160 -12.59 1.54 2.77
C ILE A 160 -13.70 2.00 1.79
N SER A 161 -13.35 2.35 0.55
CA SER A 161 -14.32 2.68 -0.50
C SER A 161 -15.26 1.52 -0.88
N ALA A 162 -14.97 0.28 -0.46
CA ALA A 162 -15.89 -0.85 -0.60
C ALA A 162 -17.00 -0.86 0.47
N ILE A 163 -16.84 -0.08 1.55
CA ILE A 163 -17.81 0.02 2.66
C ILE A 163 -18.45 1.42 2.79
N VAL A 164 -17.86 2.46 2.19
CA VAL A 164 -18.40 3.83 2.15
C VAL A 164 -18.23 4.44 0.74
N PRO A 165 -19.09 5.39 0.31
CA PRO A 165 -20.17 6.04 1.07
C PRO A 165 -21.38 5.12 1.34
N SER A 166 -22.07 5.38 2.44
CA SER A 166 -23.34 4.74 2.77
C SER A 166 -24.10 5.73 3.67
N PRO A 167 -24.80 6.71 3.05
CA PRO A 167 -25.37 7.86 3.77
C PRO A 167 -26.51 7.47 4.70
N GLY A 168 -27.20 6.36 4.43
CA GLY A 168 -28.25 5.81 5.30
C GLY A 168 -27.74 5.10 6.55
N TRP A 169 -26.43 5.04 6.76
CA TRP A 169 -25.85 4.33 7.91
C TRP A 169 -26.16 5.05 9.23
N PRO A 170 -26.71 4.37 10.25
CA PRO A 170 -27.10 5.02 11.50
C PRO A 170 -25.91 5.64 12.25
N ALA A 171 -26.14 6.81 12.83
CA ALA A 171 -25.12 7.48 13.64
C ALA A 171 -24.79 6.68 14.90
N GLY A 172 -23.50 6.47 15.16
CA GLY A 172 -23.01 5.74 16.34
C GLY A 172 -22.90 4.22 16.16
N GLU A 173 -23.36 3.67 15.03
CA GLU A 173 -23.20 2.24 14.74
C GLU A 173 -21.81 1.91 14.19
N VAL A 174 -21.22 0.83 14.71
CA VAL A 174 -19.90 0.34 14.30
C VAL A 174 -20.02 -0.39 12.97
N ARG A 175 -19.14 -0.05 12.03
CA ARG A 175 -18.99 -0.81 10.78
C ARG A 175 -18.13 -2.04 11.00
N ASP A 176 -18.55 -3.16 10.43
CA ASP A 176 -17.84 -4.44 10.44
C ASP A 176 -17.64 -5.00 9.01
N GLU A 177 -17.12 -6.21 8.90
CA GLU A 177 -16.80 -6.87 7.63
C GLU A 177 -18.04 -7.26 6.80
N ARG A 178 -19.25 -7.02 7.31
CA ARG A 178 -20.53 -7.26 6.61
C ARG A 178 -21.06 -5.99 5.94
N CYS A 179 -20.45 -4.85 6.21
CA CYS A 179 -20.86 -3.56 5.66
C CYS A 179 -20.40 -3.41 4.19
N TRP A 180 -21.22 -2.75 3.39
CA TRP A 180 -20.93 -2.43 1.99
C TRP A 180 -21.30 -0.98 1.67
N THR A 181 -20.62 -0.44 0.67
CA THR A 181 -20.97 0.85 0.05
C THR A 181 -22.38 0.79 -0.53
N ASP A 182 -23.09 1.91 -0.44
CA ASP A 182 -24.39 2.11 -1.08
C ASP A 182 -24.17 2.35 -2.58
N VAL A 183 -24.48 1.34 -3.39
CA VAL A 183 -24.23 1.36 -4.84
C VAL A 183 -25.15 2.35 -5.54
N ASP A 184 -26.44 2.39 -5.16
CA ASP A 184 -27.43 3.30 -5.74
C ASP A 184 -26.99 4.75 -5.51
N TYR A 185 -26.56 5.08 -4.29
CA TYR A 185 -26.00 6.38 -3.98
C TYR A 185 -24.77 6.71 -4.85
N CYS A 186 -23.87 5.75 -5.05
CA CYS A 186 -22.67 5.93 -5.87
C CYS A 186 -22.99 6.15 -7.36
N GLU A 187 -24.02 5.50 -7.89
CA GLU A 187 -24.47 5.67 -9.28
C GLU A 187 -25.14 7.03 -9.48
N GLU A 188 -25.99 7.45 -8.55
CA GLU A 188 -26.69 8.74 -8.58
C GLU A 188 -25.76 9.94 -8.36
N ASN A 189 -24.79 9.78 -7.45
CA ASN A 189 -23.89 10.86 -6.99
C ASN A 189 -22.46 10.62 -7.44
N GLY A 190 -22.28 10.09 -8.65
CA GLY A 190 -20.98 9.76 -9.24
C GLY A 190 -19.94 10.88 -9.11
N VAL A 191 -18.66 10.56 -9.40
CA VAL A 191 -17.53 11.48 -9.20
C VAL A 191 -17.88 12.90 -9.71
N PRO A 192 -17.81 13.94 -8.86
CA PRO A 192 -18.15 15.30 -9.26
C PRO A 192 -17.42 15.65 -10.56
N GLN A 193 -18.18 16.03 -11.59
CA GLN A 193 -17.63 16.63 -12.79
C GLN A 193 -17.11 18.01 -12.39
N GLY A 194 -15.84 18.05 -11.98
CA GLY A 194 -15.13 19.30 -11.69
C GLY A 194 -14.87 20.11 -12.95
#